data_AF-A0A1H9PEI6-F1
#
_entry.id   AF-A0A1H9PEI6-F1
#
_cell.length_a   1.000
_cell.length_b   1.000
_cell.length_c   1.000
_cell.angle_alpha   90.00
_cell.angle_beta   90.00
_cell.angle_gamma   90.00
#
_symmetry.space_group_name_H-M   'P 1'
#
loop_
_entity.id
_entity.type
_entity.pdbx_description
1 polymer ?
#
loop_
_entity_poly.entity_id
_entity_poly.type
_entity_poly.pdbx_seq_one_letter_code
_entity_poly.pdbx_strand_id
1 'polypeptide(L)' 'MSTHKWQFTSRFRYHAFGWNSKLPIQRIKEALSEIKSFTRKDPILAAEGAVMLLEKLSPALEQWIAHRVR' A
#
# COMPACT_ATOMS: atom_id res chain seq x y z
N MET A 1 -21.26 -9.23 -3.12
CA MET A 1 -20.67 -7.89 -3.27
C MET A 1 -19.40 -8.03 -4.08
N SER A 2 -19.27 -7.37 -5.23
CA SER A 2 -18.03 -7.43 -6.03
C SER A 2 -16.96 -6.64 -5.29
N THR A 3 -16.04 -7.34 -4.63
CA THR A 3 -14.87 -6.73 -3.99
C THR A 3 -14.06 -6.00 -5.05
N HIS A 4 -13.96 -4.67 -4.92
CA HIS A 4 -13.13 -3.87 -5.81
C HIS A 4 -11.69 -4.41 -5.79
N LYS A 5 -11.11 -4.63 -6.96
CA LYS A 5 -9.74 -5.14 -7.08
C LYS A 5 -8.76 -3.98 -7.18
N TRP A 6 -8.18 -3.62 -6.04
CA TRP A 6 -7.12 -2.61 -5.95
C TRP A 6 -5.85 -3.03 -6.70
N GLN A 7 -5.43 -2.25 -7.69
CA GLN A 7 -4.27 -2.54 -8.53
C GLN A 7 -2.97 -2.49 -7.72
N PHE A 8 -2.86 -1.55 -6.79
CA PHE A 8 -1.66 -1.37 -5.97
C PHE A 8 -1.29 -2.62 -5.14
N THR A 9 -2.26 -3.47 -4.77
CA THR A 9 -2.04 -4.62 -3.88
C THR A 9 -0.98 -5.58 -4.40
N SER A 10 -0.95 -5.81 -5.72
CA SER A 10 0.04 -6.65 -6.41
C SER A 10 1.49 -6.16 -6.27
N ARG A 11 1.67 -4.88 -5.92
CA ARG A 11 2.99 -4.24 -5.81
C ARG A 11 3.59 -4.33 -4.40
N PHE A 12 2.77 -4.56 -3.38
CA PHE A 12 3.20 -4.70 -1.98
C PHE A 12 3.23 -6.17 -1.57
N ARG A 13 4.19 -6.91 -2.12
CA ARG A 13 4.50 -8.30 -1.73
C ARG A 13 5.51 -8.34 -0.57
N TYR A 14 5.59 -9.48 0.10
CA TYR A 14 6.64 -9.73 1.09
C TYR A 14 8.01 -9.46 0.46
N HIS A 15 8.82 -8.64 1.15
CA HIS A 15 10.16 -8.24 0.67
C HIS A 15 10.16 -7.52 -0.68
N ALA A 16 9.08 -6.83 -1.03
CA ALA A 16 8.93 -6.17 -2.32
C ALA A 16 9.99 -5.10 -2.62
N PHE A 17 10.55 -4.46 -1.59
CA PHE A 17 11.35 -3.26 -1.75
C PHE A 17 12.63 -3.27 -0.91
N GLY A 18 13.73 -2.90 -1.56
CA GLY A 18 14.84 -2.24 -0.85
C GLY A 18 14.42 -0.81 -0.54
N TRP A 19 14.11 -0.53 0.73
CA TRP A 19 13.61 0.75 1.23
C TRP A 19 14.57 1.94 1.05
N ASN A 20 15.78 1.70 0.54
CA ASN A 20 16.77 2.70 0.20
C ASN A 20 16.70 3.15 -1.28
N SER A 21 15.51 3.12 -1.89
CA SER A 21 15.33 3.47 -3.31
C SER A 21 14.06 4.30 -3.55
N LYS A 22 13.97 4.96 -4.72
CA LYS A 22 12.80 5.77 -5.12
C LYS A 22 11.53 4.93 -5.35
N LEU A 23 11.69 3.65 -5.67
CA LEU A 23 10.60 2.75 -6.07
C LEU A 23 9.50 2.58 -5.01
N PRO A 24 9.80 2.28 -3.72
CA PRO A 24 8.78 2.18 -2.69
C PRO A 24 7.97 3.48 -2.52
N ILE A 25 8.63 4.65 -2.55
CA ILE A 25 7.93 5.95 -2.49
C ILE A 25 6.98 6.11 -3.67
N GLN A 26 7.43 5.76 -4.89
CA GLN A 26 6.58 5.80 -6.08
C GLN A 26 5.34 4.89 -5.93
N ARG A 27 5.52 3.66 -5.45
CA ARG A 27 4.41 2.70 -5.27
C ARG A 27 3.39 3.17 -4.23
N ILE A 28 3.85 3.80 -3.16
CA ILE A 28 2.95 4.43 -2.17
C ILE A 28 2.15 5.56 -2.81
N LYS A 29 2.77 6.42 -3.63
CA LYS A 29 2.07 7.51 -4.33
C LYS A 29 1.04 6.97 -5.33
N GLU A 30 1.36 5.91 -6.07
CA GLU A 30 0.44 5.23 -6.98
C GLU A 30 -0.79 4.69 -6.24
N ALA A 31 -0.58 4.00 -5.10
CA ALA A 31 -1.67 3.51 -4.26
C ALA A 31 -2.56 4.64 -3.72
N LEU A 32 -1.94 5.72 -3.23
CA LEU A 32 -2.68 6.89 -2.74
C LEU A 32 -3.49 7.57 -3.83
N SER A 33 -2.97 7.64 -5.07
CA SER A 33 -3.70 8.20 -6.21
C SER A 33 -4.94 7.36 -6.53
N GLU A 34 -4.78 6.04 -6.55
CA GLU A 34 -5.87 5.09 -6.77
C GLU A 34 -6.98 5.25 -5.72
N ILE A 35 -6.64 5.23 -4.42
CA ILE A 35 -7.59 5.41 -3.31
C ILE A 35 -8.29 6.78 -3.40
N LYS A 36 -7.53 7.85 -3.66
CA LYS A 36 -8.07 9.21 -3.75
C LYS A 36 -9.12 9.36 -4.84
N SER A 37 -9.04 8.57 -5.91
CA SER A 37 -10.04 8.59 -6.99
C SER A 37 -11.44 8.18 -6.54
N PHE A 38 -11.56 7.48 -5.40
CA PHE A 38 -12.82 7.03 -4.81
C PHE A 38 -13.32 7.94 -3.67
N THR A 39 -12.49 8.80 -3.09
CA THR A 39 -12.86 9.58 -1.88
C THR A 39 -14.13 10.42 -2.01
N ARG A 40 -14.47 10.91 -3.22
CA ARG A 40 -15.70 11.67 -3.49
C ARG A 40 -16.87 10.80 -3.97
N LYS A 41 -16.59 9.64 -4.56
CA LYS A 41 -17.60 8.79 -5.22
C LYS A 41 -18.11 7.70 -4.30
N ASP A 42 -17.20 7.10 -3.55
CA ASP A 42 -17.46 6.03 -2.60
C ASP A 42 -16.44 6.13 -1.45
N PRO A 43 -16.75 6.93 -0.41
CA PRO A 43 -15.85 7.13 0.72
C PRO A 43 -15.60 5.85 1.53
N ILE A 44 -16.57 4.91 1.57
CA ILE A 44 -16.42 3.65 2.30
C ILE A 44 -15.41 2.78 1.56
N LEU A 45 -15.55 2.62 0.24
CA LEU A 45 -14.58 1.88 -0.55
C LEU A 45 -13.18 2.51 -0.43
N ALA A 46 -13.06 3.84 -0.47
CA ALA A 46 -11.77 4.51 -0.26
C ALA A 46 -11.16 4.19 1.11
N ALA A 47 -11.98 4.13 2.17
CA ALA A 47 -11.53 3.75 3.50
C ALA A 47 -11.05 2.28 3.55
N GLU A 48 -11.78 1.35 2.94
CA GLU A 48 -11.35 -0.05 2.79
C GLU A 48 -10.01 -0.15 2.06
N GLY A 49 -9.82 0.63 0.99
CA GLY A 49 -8.56 0.71 0.26
C GLY A 49 -7.39 1.23 1.12
N ALA A 50 -7.66 2.22 1.98
CA ALA A 50 -6.66 2.74 2.91
C ALA A 50 -6.24 1.70 3.97
N VAL A 51 -7.20 0.96 4.53
CA VAL A 51 -6.91 -0.15 5.46
C VAL A 51 -6.07 -1.22 4.76
N MET A 52 -6.47 -1.62 3.55
CA MET A 52 -5.75 -2.63 2.77
C MET A 52 -4.32 -2.20 2.42
N LEU A 53 -4.08 -0.92 2.15
CA LEU A 53 -2.73 -0.39 1.94
C LEU A 53 -1.86 -0.58 3.19
N LEU A 54 -2.39 -0.26 4.38
CA LEU A 54 -1.66 -0.41 5.65
C LEU A 54 -1.34 -1.88 5.94
N GLU A 55 -2.30 -2.78 5.74
CA GLU A 55 -2.11 -4.23 5.90
C GLU A 55 -1.02 -4.79 4.99
N LYS A 56 -0.95 -4.32 3.74
CA LYS A 56 0.09 -4.75 2.78
C LYS A 56 1.44 -4.08 3.04
N LEU A 57 1.44 -2.86 3.58
CA LEU A 57 2.66 -2.12 3.87
C LEU A 57 3.43 -2.70 5.07
N SER A 58 2.72 -3.19 6.09
CA SER A 58 3.32 -3.78 7.29
C SER A 58 4.35 -4.90 7.00
N PRO A 59 4.00 -6.01 6.30
CA PRO A 59 4.96 -7.07 5.97
C PRO A 59 5.99 -6.65 4.90
N ALA A 60 5.73 -5.58 4.13
CA ALA A 60 6.73 -5.04 3.22
C ALA A 60 7.86 -4.29 3.97
N LEU A 61 7.56 -3.73 5.15
CA LEU A 61 8.50 -2.97 5.99
C LEU A 61 9.26 -3.81 7.03
N GLU A 62 8.75 -4.99 7.38
CA GLU A 62 9.24 -5.82 8.50
C GLU A 62 10.76 -6.04 8.49
N GLN A 63 11.35 -6.37 7.34
CA GLN A 63 12.81 -6.56 7.23
C GLN A 63 13.63 -5.30 7.54
N TRP A 64 13.12 -4.13 7.16
CA TRP A 64 13.82 -2.86 7.33
C TRP A 64 13.76 -2.40 8.79
N ILE A 65 12.60 -2.54 9.43
CA ILE A 65 12.44 -2.21 10.85
C ILE A 65 13.29 -3.18 11.70
N ALA A 66 13.26 -4.47 11.41
CA ALA A 66 14.01 -5.48 12.15
C ALA A 66 15.54 -5.28 12.12
N HIS A 67 16.08 -4.72 11.02
CA HIS A 67 17.50 -4.38 10.93
C HIS A 67 17.89 -3.10 11.66
N ARG A 68 16.93 -2.18 11.91
CA ARG A 68 17.22 -0.86 12.50
C ARG A 68 17.02 -0.83 14.02
N VAL A 69 16.35 -1.84 14.59
CA VAL A 69 16.06 -1.96 16.04
C VAL A 69 17.04 -2.92 16.75
N ARG A 70 18.08 -3.41 16.06
CA ARG A 70 19.18 -4.16 16.67
C ARG A 70 20.43 -3.31 16.78
#